data_AF-A0A9E5HV20-F1
#
_entry.id   AF-A0A9E5HV20-F1
#
_cell.length_a   1.000
_cell.length_b   1.000
_cell.length_c   1.000
_cell.angle_alpha   90.00
_cell.angle_beta   90.00
_cell.angle_gamma   90.00
#
_symmetry.space_group_name_H-M   'P 1'
#
loop_
_entity.id
_entity.type
_entity.pdbx_description
1 polymer ?
#
loop_
_entity_poly.entity_id
_entity_poly.type
_entity_poly.pdbx_seq_one_letter_code
_entity_poly.pdbx_strand_id
1 'polypeptide(L)' 'PFTVSFLVSNRSGKLLFFNMFIEGINMLLSERTEIGAMLDKRRGDVEKVMKDLQNSI' A
#
# COMPACT_ATOMS: atom_id res chain seq x y z
N PRO A 1 -21.93 -2.12 -9.93
CA PRO A 1 -21.05 -0.92 -9.92
C PRO A 1 -20.52 -0.75 -8.50
N PHE A 2 -19.29 -0.27 -8.32
CA PHE A 2 -18.71 -0.02 -6.99
C PHE A 2 -18.09 1.38 -6.91
N THR A 3 -18.04 1.93 -5.71
CA THR A 3 -17.56 3.28 -5.42
C THR A 3 -16.07 3.25 -5.11
N VAL A 4 -15.36 4.20 -5.72
CA VAL A 4 -13.93 4.43 -5.48
C VAL A 4 -13.71 5.89 -5.11
N SER A 5 -12.98 6.14 -4.03
CA SER A 5 -12.55 7.48 -3.62
C SER A 5 -11.03 7.56 -3.61
N PHE A 6 -10.45 8.53 -4.32
CA PHE A 6 -9.01 8.74 -4.36
C PHE A 6 -8.60 9.86 -3.39
N LEU A 7 -7.56 9.63 -2.60
CA LEU A 7 -6.97 10.64 -1.74
C LEU A 7 -5.75 11.23 -2.45
N VAL A 8 -5.81 12.54 -2.68
CA VAL A 8 -4.80 13.31 -3.40
C VAL A 8 -4.21 14.36 -2.46
N SER A 9 -2.89 14.52 -2.49
CA SER A 9 -2.16 15.50 -1.70
C SER A 9 -1.32 16.41 -2.60
N ASN A 10 -1.19 17.68 -2.23
CA ASN A 10 -0.31 18.66 -2.88
C ASN A 10 1.01 18.89 -2.14
N ARG A 11 1.30 18.09 -1.10
CA ARG A 11 2.44 18.31 -0.18
C ARG A 11 3.81 18.32 -0.89
N SER A 12 3.93 17.65 -2.03
CA SER A 12 5.14 17.62 -2.87
C SER A 12 5.24 18.80 -3.85
N GLY A 13 4.32 19.76 -3.80
CA GLY A 13 4.17 20.82 -4.80
C GLY A 13 3.44 20.36 -6.08
N LYS A 14 3.01 19.10 -6.13
CA LYS A 14 2.20 18.52 -7.22
C LYS A 14 1.02 17.75 -6.61
N LEU A 15 -0.13 17.76 -7.29
CA LEU A 15 -1.27 16.91 -6.91
C LEU A 15 -0.95 15.46 -7.24
N LEU A 16 -0.69 14.65 -6.21
CA LEU A 16 -0.38 13.24 -6.33
C LEU A 16 -1.36 12.41 -5.50
N PHE A 17 -1.87 11.32 -6.09
CA PHE A 17 -2.64 10.34 -5.34
C PHE A 17 -1.70 9.56 -4.41
N PHE A 18 -2.17 9.18 -3.23
CA PHE A 18 -1.39 8.40 -2.26
C PHE A 18 -2.18 7.29 -1.57
N ASN A 19 -3.51 7.28 -1.72
CA ASN A 19 -4.38 6.23 -1.18
C ASN A 19 -5.71 6.21 -1.94
N MET A 20 -6.49 5.14 -1.75
CA MET A 20 -7.85 5.01 -2.24
C MET A 20 -8.74 4.25 -1.24
N PHE A 21 -10.04 4.50 -1.33
CA PHE A 21 -11.08 3.70 -0.69
C PHE A 21 -11.90 2.98 -1.74
N ILE A 22 -12.16 1.69 -1.55
CA ILE A 22 -13.05 0.88 -2.39
C ILE A 22 -14.20 0.42 -1.53
N GLU A 23 -15.45 0.77 -1.88
CA GLU A 23 -16.62 0.44 -1.06
C GLU A 23 -16.47 0.86 0.42
N GLY A 24 -15.80 1.99 0.65
CA GLY A 24 -15.51 2.50 2.00
C GLY A 24 -14.32 1.82 2.72
N ILE A 25 -13.65 0.86 2.09
CA ILE A 25 -12.49 0.15 2.66
C ILE A 25 -11.19 0.90 2.33
N ASN A 26 -10.40 1.24 3.35
CA ASN A 26 -9.12 1.91 3.21
C ASN A 26 -8.04 0.95 2.68
N MET A 27 -7.61 1.14 1.44
CA MET A 27 -6.66 0.21 0.81
C MET A 27 -5.25 0.29 1.40
N LEU A 28 -4.75 1.49 1.75
CA LEU A 28 -3.44 1.63 2.39
C LEU A 28 -3.36 0.94 3.75
N LEU A 29 -4.46 0.92 4.51
CA LEU A 29 -4.49 0.22 5.79
C LEU A 29 -4.42 -1.30 5.61
N SER A 30 -5.16 -1.84 4.63
CA SER A 30 -5.12 -3.25 4.28
C SER A 30 -3.71 -3.66 3.83
N GLU A 31 -3.09 -2.89 2.92
CA GLU A 31 -1.74 -3.15 2.43
C GLU A 31 -0.70 -3.12 3.57
N ARG A 32 -0.81 -2.17 4.52
CA ARG A 32 0.09 -2.11 5.69
C ARG A 32 0.06 -3.40 6.50
N THR A 33 -1.09 -4.05 6.61
CA THR A 33 -1.24 -5.31 7.33
C THR A 33 -0.51 -6.44 6.59
N GLU A 34 -0.67 -6.53 5.27
CA GLU A 34 -0.02 -7.54 4.44
C GLU A 34 1.50 -7.37 4.39
N ILE A 35 1.99 -6.15 4.16
CA ILE A 35 3.43 -5.83 4.19
C ILE A 35 4.02 -6.08 5.58
N GLY A 36 3.28 -5.78 6.65
CA GLY A 36 3.66 -6.11 8.02
C GLY A 36 3.86 -7.62 8.20
N ALA A 37 2.91 -8.44 7.75
CA ALA A 37 3.03 -9.89 7.80
C ALA A 37 4.21 -10.41 6.96
N MET A 38 4.49 -9.80 5.80
CA MET A 38 5.67 -10.13 4.99
C MET A 38 6.98 -9.81 5.71
N LEU A 39 7.06 -8.69 6.40
CA LEU A 39 8.21 -8.29 7.22
C LEU A 39 8.39 -9.23 8.41
N ASP A 40 7.32 -9.55 9.13
CA ASP A 40 7.36 -10.47 10.27
C ASP A 40 7.90 -11.85 9.87
N LYS A 41 7.40 -12.39 8.74
CA LYS A 41 7.88 -13.66 8.17
C LYS A 41 9.39 -13.64 7.85
N ARG A 42 9.94 -12.46 7.57
CA ARG A 42 11.36 -12.24 7.21
C ARG A 42 12.18 -11.67 8.36
N ARG A 43 11.62 -11.61 9.58
CA ARG A 43 12.28 -11.08 10.78
C ARG A 43 12.77 -9.64 10.58
N GLY A 44 11.99 -8.83 9.88
CA GLY A 44 12.31 -7.42 9.60
C GLY A 44 13.31 -7.19 8.46
N ASP A 45 13.70 -8.22 7.72
CA ASP A 45 14.58 -8.07 6.55
C ASP A 45 13.82 -7.45 5.36
N VAL A 46 14.03 -6.14 5.18
CA VAL A 46 13.39 -5.32 4.13
C VAL A 46 13.84 -5.74 2.74
N GLU A 47 15.12 -6.08 2.55
CA GLU A 47 15.66 -6.52 1.25
C GLU A 47 14.97 -7.79 0.76
N LYS A 48 14.72 -8.74 1.68
CA LYS A 48 13.93 -9.93 1.35
C LYS A 48 12.50 -9.56 0.95
N VAL A 49 11.83 -8.66 1.68
CA VAL A 49 10.47 -8.22 1.31
C VAL A 49 10.45 -7.59 -0.09
N MET A 50 11.41 -6.72 -0.40
CA MET A 50 11.52 -6.11 -1.72
C MET A 50 11.69 -7.16 -2.83
N LYS A 51 12.55 -8.16 -2.61
CA LYS A 51 12.74 -9.26 -3.56
C LYS A 51 11.45 -10.05 -3.79
N ASP A 52 10.69 -10.31 -2.73
CA ASP A 52 9.42 -11.04 -2.86
C ASP A 52 8.35 -10.24 -3.60
N LEU A 53 8.27 -8.92 -3.36
CA LEU A 53 7.37 -8.04 -4.10
C LEU A 53 7.73 -7.98 -5.58
N GLN A 54 9.03 -7.91 -5.92
CA GLN A 54 9.48 -7.95 -7.32
C GLN A 54 9.10 -9.24 -8.05
N ASN A 55 8.99 -10.37 -7.33
CA ASN A 55 8.58 -11.65 -7.92
C ASN A 55 7.05 -11.83 -7.98
N SER A 56 6.28 -10.94 -7.35
CA SER A 56 4.82 -11.03 -7.24
C SER A 56 4.09 -10.19 -8.30
N ILE A 57 4.83 -9.42 -9.11
CA ILE A 57 4.35 -8.53 -10.18
C ILE A 57 4.88 -9.07 -11.51
#